data_AF-A0A9P6IDE9-F1
#
_entry.id   AF-A0A9P6IDE9-F1
#
_cell.length_a   1.000
_cell.length_b   1.000
_cell.length_c   1.000
_cell.angle_alpha   90.00
_cell.angle_beta   90.00
_cell.angle_gamma   90.00
#
_symmetry.space_group_name_H-M   'P 1'
#
loop_
_entity.id
_entity.type
_entity.pdbx_description
1 polymer ?
#
loop_
_entity_poly.entity_id
_entity_poly.type
_entity_poly.pdbx_seq_one_letter_code
_entity_poly.pdbx_strand_id
1 'polypeptide(L)'
;MIMHSRAFLLCLLALSASATDVSPIQDVAAADTHDAHATNGPVTTTNLRRSSRVISVHRGGPNDTTVPLRNGDCQFQAWDELYITDFLQEQLDDLSTGDHCWIIKGVKGLRELLQRNISANPLNNVTIPTCVPLNITSSGNSFSIDFSEHTYHVNGLAEDTFVLLTYVHLVSMTAAFFLAYPIILVLASTPNLCIMIDRPLGEASRAKFERWQTIFQTVVFAPFMVVGLVTGIVAMGTSEHARTQHGIIGYITIALAAVAIPLYLYQRRLSSRPELAFYMYRRLKMINGLDFMICQAILLISGFALPDGIDDFGIMTLCGTNTLSSSLIFSLGMIVSFVWNCAMATMTVQWLLGQRIKGGNFRDRAPPWMLRVLRKQSR
;
A
#
# COMPACT_ATOMS: atom_id res chain seq x y z
N MET A 1 -4.17 -10.99 33.97
CA MET A 1 -3.55 -10.30 32.81
C MET A 1 -3.18 -11.30 31.68
N ILE A 2 -4.06 -12.24 31.32
CA ILE A 2 -3.78 -13.35 30.37
C ILE A 2 -4.83 -13.42 29.22
N MET A 3 -5.84 -12.56 29.19
CA MET A 3 -6.92 -12.67 28.20
C MET A 3 -6.67 -11.98 26.85
N HIS A 4 -5.71 -11.05 26.74
CA HIS A 4 -5.46 -10.34 25.46
C HIS A 4 -4.53 -11.09 24.48
N SER A 5 -3.75 -12.07 24.94
CA SER A 5 -2.85 -12.82 24.06
C SER A 5 -3.57 -13.87 23.19
N ARG A 6 -4.80 -14.26 23.54
CA ARG A 6 -5.58 -15.24 22.78
C ARG A 6 -6.35 -14.61 21.61
N ALA A 7 -6.78 -13.36 21.75
CA ALA A 7 -7.45 -12.62 20.66
C ALA A 7 -6.48 -12.34 19.49
N PHE A 8 -5.22 -12.00 19.79
CA PHE A 8 -4.19 -11.77 18.78
C PHE A 8 -3.79 -13.06 18.03
N LEU A 9 -3.79 -14.21 18.72
CA LEU A 9 -3.47 -15.50 18.11
C LEU A 9 -4.61 -16.04 17.22
N LEU A 10 -5.86 -15.73 17.57
CA LEU A 10 -7.04 -16.11 16.78
C LEU A 10 -7.16 -15.28 15.49
N CYS A 11 -6.75 -14.01 15.51
CA CYS A 11 -6.74 -13.16 14.32
C CYS A 11 -5.67 -13.61 13.29
N LEU A 12 -4.51 -14.08 13.77
CA LEU A 12 -3.44 -14.63 12.93
C LEU A 12 -3.79 -16.00 12.29
N LEU A 13 -4.63 -16.82 12.93
CA LEU A 13 -5.06 -18.10 12.38
C LEU A 13 -6.20 -17.95 11.35
N ALA A 14 -7.04 -16.92 11.49
CA ALA A 14 -8.13 -16.66 10.54
C ALA A 14 -7.61 -16.23 9.16
N LEU A 15 -6.46 -15.55 9.07
CA LEU A 15 -5.86 -15.16 7.78
C LEU A 15 -5.17 -16.32 7.03
N SER A 16 -4.87 -17.44 7.70
CA SER A 16 -4.24 -18.60 7.05
C SER A 16 -5.21 -19.59 6.40
N ALA A 17 -6.53 -19.43 6.61
CA ALA A 17 -7.55 -20.39 6.16
C ALA A 17 -8.27 -20.02 4.85
N SER A 18 -8.03 -18.82 4.30
CA SER A 18 -8.71 -18.33 3.08
C SER A 18 -7.93 -18.54 1.78
N ALA A 19 -6.82 -19.29 1.81
CA ALA A 19 -5.94 -19.47 0.66
C ALA A 19 -5.90 -20.93 0.15
N THR A 20 -7.04 -21.61 0.01
CA THR A 20 -7.16 -22.79 -0.86
C THR A 20 -8.61 -22.98 -1.30
N ASP A 21 -8.98 -22.41 -2.43
CA ASP A 21 -10.00 -23.00 -3.32
C ASP A 21 -9.78 -22.45 -4.74
N VAL A 22 -8.89 -23.14 -5.47
CA VAL A 22 -8.75 -23.01 -6.93
C VAL A 22 -9.34 -24.30 -7.51
N SER A 23 -10.52 -24.19 -8.11
CA SER A 23 -11.11 -25.26 -8.92
C SER A 23 -10.63 -25.13 -10.38
N PRO A 24 -10.38 -26.26 -11.09
CA PRO A 24 -9.84 -26.23 -12.44
C PRO A 24 -10.94 -26.00 -13.50
N ILE A 25 -10.59 -25.22 -14.53
CA ILE A 25 -11.37 -25.01 -15.75
C ILE A 25 -11.20 -26.24 -16.65
N GLN A 26 -12.32 -26.76 -17.18
CA GLN A 26 -12.38 -27.88 -18.10
C GLN A 26 -12.69 -27.35 -19.52
N ASP A 27 -11.78 -27.59 -20.45
CA ASP A 27 -11.96 -27.30 -21.88
C ASP A 27 -12.95 -28.28 -22.52
N VAL A 28 -13.88 -27.78 -23.34
CA VAL A 28 -14.51 -28.55 -24.43
C VAL A 28 -14.70 -27.63 -25.64
N ALA A 29 -14.12 -28.06 -26.77
CA ALA A 29 -14.35 -27.48 -28.09
C ALA A 29 -15.23 -28.40 -28.95
N ALA A 30 -16.03 -27.75 -29.82
CA ALA A 30 -16.60 -28.18 -31.10
C ALA A 30 -17.72 -29.25 -31.14
N ALA A 31 -18.90 -28.88 -31.67
CA ALA A 31 -19.35 -29.23 -33.04
C ALA A 31 -20.86 -28.94 -33.28
N ASP A 32 -21.14 -28.27 -34.40
CA ASP A 32 -22.29 -28.33 -35.34
C ASP A 32 -23.67 -28.88 -34.93
N THR A 33 -24.75 -28.13 -35.21
CA THR A 33 -25.69 -28.26 -36.37
C THR A 33 -27.08 -27.62 -36.10
N HIS A 34 -27.61 -26.95 -37.12
CA HIS A 34 -29.00 -26.60 -37.48
C HIS A 34 -30.18 -27.00 -36.55
N ASP A 35 -31.07 -26.05 -36.22
CA ASP A 35 -32.41 -25.97 -36.83
C ASP A 35 -33.26 -24.79 -36.31
N ALA A 36 -34.11 -24.26 -37.21
CA ALA A 36 -35.07 -23.21 -36.96
C ALA A 36 -36.43 -23.80 -36.56
N HIS A 37 -37.12 -23.23 -35.56
CA HIS A 37 -38.55 -22.90 -35.63
C HIS A 37 -39.04 -22.11 -34.41
N ALA A 38 -39.95 -21.17 -34.69
CA ALA A 38 -40.62 -20.29 -33.76
C ALA A 38 -41.75 -21.01 -32.97
N THR A 39 -42.05 -20.56 -31.75
CA THR A 39 -43.42 -20.30 -31.25
C THR A 39 -43.42 -19.70 -29.82
N ASN A 40 -44.11 -18.56 -29.70
CA ASN A 40 -44.94 -18.03 -28.62
C ASN A 40 -44.58 -18.25 -27.12
N GLY A 41 -44.54 -17.13 -26.37
CA GLY A 41 -44.26 -17.04 -24.92
C GLY A 41 -45.29 -17.70 -23.98
N PRO A 42 -45.21 -17.54 -22.63
CA PRO A 42 -45.14 -16.23 -21.97
C PRO A 42 -44.19 -16.11 -20.75
N VAL A 43 -43.84 -14.86 -20.44
CA VAL A 43 -43.65 -14.26 -19.08
C VAL A 43 -42.86 -15.07 -18.04
N THR A 44 -41.60 -14.69 -17.81
CA THR A 44 -41.07 -14.38 -16.45
C THR A 44 -39.78 -13.56 -16.56
N THR A 45 -39.88 -12.23 -16.52
CA THR A 45 -38.72 -11.33 -16.36
C THR A 45 -38.50 -11.05 -14.88
N THR A 46 -37.44 -11.62 -14.33
CA THR A 46 -36.86 -11.21 -13.05
C THR A 46 -36.12 -9.88 -13.24
N ASN A 47 -36.59 -8.88 -12.49
CA ASN A 47 -36.06 -7.52 -12.47
C ASN A 47 -34.59 -7.47 -12.01
N LEU A 48 -33.66 -7.21 -12.92
CA LEU A 48 -32.34 -6.65 -12.60
C LEU A 48 -32.42 -5.13 -12.75
N ARG A 49 -32.54 -4.48 -11.60
CA ARG A 49 -32.69 -3.04 -11.41
C ARG A 49 -31.37 -2.33 -11.74
N ARG A 50 -31.12 -2.11 -13.03
CA ARG A 50 -30.14 -1.11 -13.49
C ARG A 50 -30.72 0.26 -13.16
N SER A 51 -30.25 0.85 -12.07
CA SER A 51 -30.61 2.21 -11.66
C SER A 51 -29.98 3.22 -12.61
N SER A 52 -30.54 3.36 -13.81
CA SER A 52 -30.42 4.59 -14.57
C SER A 52 -31.19 5.67 -13.81
N ARG A 53 -30.51 6.39 -12.91
CA ARG A 53 -31.05 7.64 -12.39
C ARG A 53 -30.97 8.67 -13.52
N VAL A 54 -32.01 8.71 -14.34
CA VAL A 54 -32.41 9.97 -14.98
C VAL A 54 -32.92 10.82 -13.83
N ILE A 55 -32.10 11.76 -13.37
CA ILE A 55 -32.49 12.66 -12.29
C ILE A 55 -33.48 13.68 -12.87
N SER A 56 -34.76 13.52 -12.54
CA SER A 56 -35.70 14.62 -12.59
C SER A 56 -35.47 15.50 -11.35
N VAL A 57 -34.67 16.55 -11.52
CA VAL A 57 -34.51 17.56 -10.47
C VAL A 57 -35.80 18.37 -10.39
N HIS A 58 -36.38 18.40 -9.20
CA HIS A 58 -37.54 19.21 -8.86
C HIS A 58 -37.26 20.68 -9.20
N ARG A 59 -38.15 21.26 -10.02
CA ARG A 59 -38.21 22.67 -10.36
C ARG A 59 -38.45 23.50 -9.09
N GLY A 60 -37.37 23.93 -8.44
CA GLY A 60 -37.42 25.04 -7.49
C GLY A 60 -37.92 26.30 -8.21
N GLY A 61 -38.76 27.08 -7.54
CA GLY A 61 -39.49 28.20 -8.14
C GLY A 61 -38.59 29.24 -8.83
N PRO A 62 -39.12 29.99 -9.82
CA PRO A 62 -38.33 30.75 -10.79
C PRO A 62 -37.57 31.99 -10.28
N ASN A 63 -37.46 32.24 -8.97
CA ASN A 63 -37.05 33.57 -8.47
C ASN A 63 -35.85 33.64 -7.52
N ASP A 64 -35.19 32.54 -7.12
CA ASP A 64 -34.22 32.58 -6.00
C ASP A 64 -32.77 32.23 -6.35
N THR A 65 -32.41 32.25 -7.64
CA THR A 65 -31.09 31.77 -8.10
C THR A 65 -30.39 32.70 -9.10
N THR A 66 -30.95 33.88 -9.30
CA THR A 66 -30.43 34.91 -10.22
C THR A 66 -29.45 35.86 -9.56
N VAL A 67 -29.02 35.62 -8.32
CA VAL A 67 -27.98 36.44 -7.69
C VAL A 67 -26.62 35.96 -8.19
N PRO A 68 -25.91 36.71 -9.03
CA PRO A 68 -24.54 36.35 -9.39
C PRO A 68 -23.69 36.38 -8.12
N LEU A 69 -22.98 35.29 -7.85
CA LEU A 69 -21.98 35.24 -6.81
C LEU A 69 -20.79 36.08 -7.28
N ARG A 70 -20.66 37.27 -6.70
CA ARG A 70 -19.57 38.19 -7.01
C ARG A 70 -18.37 37.85 -6.14
N ASN A 71 -17.53 36.96 -6.62
CA ASN A 71 -16.21 36.70 -6.04
C ASN A 71 -15.18 37.52 -6.82
N GLY A 72 -14.96 38.78 -6.40
CA GLY A 72 -14.09 39.73 -7.10
C GLY A 72 -14.70 40.30 -8.40
N ASP A 73 -13.91 40.29 -9.49
CA ASP A 73 -14.28 40.80 -10.83
C ASP A 73 -14.99 39.75 -11.71
N CYS A 74 -15.24 38.56 -11.18
CA CYS A 74 -15.95 37.49 -11.87
C CYS A 74 -17.45 37.56 -11.61
N GLN A 75 -18.22 37.60 -12.69
CA GLN A 75 -19.66 37.36 -12.66
C GLN A 75 -19.93 35.98 -13.23
N PHE A 76 -20.32 35.04 -12.37
CA PHE A 76 -20.81 33.73 -12.79
C PHE A 76 -22.14 33.45 -12.08
N GLN A 77 -22.99 32.63 -12.69
CA GLN A 77 -24.29 32.29 -12.11
C GLN A 77 -24.10 31.28 -10.97
N ALA A 78 -24.82 31.45 -9.86
CA ALA A 78 -24.77 30.50 -8.74
C ALA A 78 -25.10 29.06 -9.17
N TRP A 79 -25.98 28.90 -10.17
CA TRP A 79 -26.29 27.60 -10.77
C TRP A 79 -25.10 26.94 -11.47
N ASP A 80 -24.25 27.73 -12.13
CA ASP A 80 -23.10 27.21 -12.86
C ASP A 80 -22.07 26.64 -11.88
N GLU A 81 -21.81 27.35 -10.78
CA GLU A 81 -20.93 26.87 -9.71
C GLU A 81 -21.48 25.60 -9.06
N LEU A 82 -22.79 25.56 -8.74
CA LEU A 82 -23.39 24.37 -8.14
C LEU A 82 -23.31 23.15 -9.07
N TYR A 83 -23.63 23.33 -10.36
CA TYR A 83 -23.56 22.25 -11.34
C TYR A 83 -22.13 21.73 -11.54
N ILE A 84 -21.16 22.64 -11.64
CA ILE A 84 -19.77 22.26 -11.87
C ILE A 84 -19.17 21.61 -10.63
N THR A 85 -19.40 22.16 -9.44
CA THR A 85 -18.91 21.57 -8.20
C THR A 85 -19.51 20.19 -7.94
N ASP A 86 -20.80 19.98 -8.23
CA ASP A 86 -21.45 18.66 -8.15
C ASP A 86 -20.86 17.65 -9.15
N PHE A 87 -20.67 18.07 -10.41
CA PHE A 87 -20.01 17.23 -11.42
C PHE A 87 -18.58 16.86 -11.01
N LEU A 88 -17.82 17.84 -10.54
CA LEU A 88 -16.44 17.64 -10.12
C LEU A 88 -16.37 16.71 -8.91
N GLN A 89 -17.26 16.89 -7.93
CA GLN A 89 -17.40 15.98 -6.79
C GLN A 89 -17.69 14.56 -7.24
N GLU A 90 -18.65 14.35 -8.14
CA GLU A 90 -18.98 13.04 -8.71
C GLU A 90 -17.75 12.41 -9.39
N GLN A 91 -17.03 13.16 -10.22
CA GLN A 91 -15.85 12.63 -10.91
C GLN A 91 -14.68 12.32 -9.98
N LEU A 92 -14.48 13.12 -8.93
CA LEU A 92 -13.46 12.88 -7.90
C LEU A 92 -13.80 11.68 -7.02
N ASP A 93 -15.08 11.53 -6.66
CA ASP A 93 -15.56 10.39 -5.87
C ASP A 93 -15.54 9.09 -6.68
N ASP A 94 -15.89 9.15 -7.97
CA ASP A 94 -15.70 8.05 -8.93
C ASP A 94 -14.22 7.68 -9.06
N LEU A 95 -13.31 8.66 -9.09
CA LEU A 95 -11.88 8.39 -9.13
C LEU A 95 -11.39 7.67 -7.86
N SER A 96 -11.98 8.01 -6.71
CA SER A 96 -11.66 7.38 -5.43
C SER A 96 -12.20 5.96 -5.27
N THR A 97 -13.19 5.57 -6.08
CA THR A 97 -13.89 4.28 -5.99
C THR A 97 -13.71 3.37 -7.20
N GLY A 98 -13.24 3.90 -8.33
CA GLY A 98 -13.11 3.19 -9.60
C GLY A 98 -11.66 2.97 -10.04
N ASP A 99 -11.40 1.83 -10.69
CA ASP A 99 -10.08 1.40 -11.18
C ASP A 99 -9.63 2.10 -12.48
N HIS A 100 -10.29 3.18 -12.90
CA HIS A 100 -10.15 3.73 -14.25
C HIS A 100 -9.74 5.20 -14.24
N CYS A 101 -8.50 5.45 -14.63
CA CYS A 101 -8.01 6.79 -14.90
C CYS A 101 -8.57 7.36 -16.21
N TRP A 102 -8.75 8.68 -16.24
CA TRP A 102 -9.20 9.38 -17.45
C TRP A 102 -8.16 9.30 -18.57
N ILE A 103 -8.65 9.27 -19.83
CA ILE A 103 -7.81 9.23 -21.03
C ILE A 103 -6.93 10.48 -21.10
N ILE A 104 -7.51 11.64 -20.78
CA ILE A 104 -6.83 12.93 -20.71
C ILE A 104 -6.73 13.26 -19.23
N LYS A 105 -5.54 13.63 -18.79
CA LYS A 105 -5.16 13.68 -17.37
C LYS A 105 -5.18 15.09 -16.82
N GLY A 106 -5.19 15.19 -15.50
CA GLY A 106 -5.15 16.45 -14.79
C GLY A 106 -6.38 17.32 -15.06
N VAL A 107 -6.24 18.62 -14.76
CA VAL A 107 -7.31 19.61 -14.91
C VAL A 107 -7.75 19.75 -16.37
N LYS A 108 -6.84 19.56 -17.33
CA LYS A 108 -7.19 19.58 -18.76
C LYS A 108 -8.17 18.47 -19.13
N GLY A 109 -7.94 17.26 -18.65
CA GLY A 109 -8.85 16.13 -18.88
C GLY A 109 -10.21 16.34 -18.24
N LEU A 110 -10.20 16.83 -17.00
CA LEU A 110 -11.40 17.17 -16.25
C LEU A 110 -12.23 18.25 -16.96
N ARG A 111 -11.57 19.27 -17.52
CA ARG A 111 -12.19 20.32 -18.34
C ARG A 111 -12.84 19.74 -19.60
N GLU A 112 -12.16 18.82 -20.29
CA GLU A 112 -12.73 18.18 -21.48
C GLU A 112 -13.93 17.28 -21.15
N LEU A 113 -13.89 16.56 -20.03
CA LEU A 113 -15.02 15.77 -19.54
C LEU A 113 -16.22 16.67 -19.21
N LEU A 114 -15.97 17.78 -18.51
CA LEU A 114 -16.99 18.77 -18.20
C LEU A 114 -17.59 19.39 -19.47
N GLN A 115 -16.76 19.77 -20.45
CA GLN A 115 -17.22 20.30 -21.73
C GLN A 115 -18.08 19.29 -22.50
N ARG A 116 -17.71 18.00 -22.49
CA ARG A 116 -18.52 16.95 -23.12
C ARG A 116 -19.86 16.79 -22.43
N ASN A 117 -19.90 16.81 -21.09
CA ASN A 117 -21.15 16.71 -20.33
C ASN A 117 -22.09 17.89 -20.62
N ILE A 118 -21.57 19.13 -20.61
CA ILE A 118 -22.34 20.33 -20.96
C ILE A 118 -22.86 20.24 -22.40
N SER A 119 -22.03 19.82 -23.35
CA SER A 119 -22.42 19.68 -24.76
C SER A 119 -23.50 18.61 -24.98
N ALA A 120 -23.53 17.57 -24.14
CA ALA A 120 -24.54 16.52 -24.19
C ALA A 120 -25.89 16.96 -23.61
N ASN A 121 -25.92 18.04 -22.82
CA ASN A 121 -27.14 18.54 -22.19
C ASN A 121 -27.34 20.06 -22.43
N PRO A 122 -27.58 20.47 -23.68
CA PRO A 122 -27.57 21.87 -24.12
C PRO A 122 -28.70 22.74 -23.53
N LEU A 123 -29.63 22.14 -22.78
CA LEU A 123 -30.67 22.87 -22.05
C LEU A 123 -30.12 23.63 -20.84
N ASN A 124 -28.95 23.22 -20.34
CA ASN A 124 -28.24 23.89 -19.26
C ASN A 124 -27.14 24.74 -19.89
N ASN A 125 -27.41 26.03 -20.14
CA ASN A 125 -26.45 27.01 -20.68
C ASN A 125 -25.39 27.37 -19.62
N VAL A 126 -24.57 26.39 -19.24
CA VAL A 126 -23.56 26.50 -18.16
C VAL A 126 -22.25 27.01 -18.72
N THR A 127 -21.69 28.03 -18.06
CA THR A 127 -20.37 28.56 -18.39
C THR A 127 -19.32 28.10 -17.39
N ILE A 128 -18.20 27.57 -17.87
CA ILE A 128 -17.10 27.15 -17.01
C ILE A 128 -16.38 28.41 -16.51
N PRO A 129 -16.29 28.64 -15.19
CA PRO A 129 -15.57 29.79 -14.66
C PRO A 129 -14.08 29.61 -14.91
N THR A 130 -13.46 30.62 -15.52
CA THR A 130 -12.01 30.67 -15.81
C THR A 130 -11.33 31.77 -15.01
N CYS A 131 -11.91 32.20 -13.90
CA CYS A 131 -11.43 33.39 -13.21
C CYS A 131 -11.52 33.30 -11.69
N VAL A 132 -12.04 32.18 -11.17
CA VAL A 132 -12.05 31.84 -9.75
C VAL A 132 -11.71 30.35 -9.63
N PRO A 133 -10.82 29.95 -8.69
CA PRO A 133 -10.60 28.55 -8.39
C PRO A 133 -11.80 27.94 -7.67
N LEU A 134 -12.18 26.72 -8.04
CA LEU A 134 -13.28 25.99 -7.44
C LEU A 134 -12.76 25.07 -6.34
N ASN A 135 -13.31 25.23 -5.13
CA ASN A 135 -12.92 24.46 -3.95
C ASN A 135 -13.87 23.29 -3.72
N ILE A 136 -13.32 22.09 -3.61
CA ILE A 136 -14.06 20.83 -3.50
C ILE A 136 -13.41 19.97 -2.44
N THR A 137 -14.21 19.24 -1.68
CA THR A 137 -13.72 18.29 -0.67
C THR A 137 -14.09 16.89 -1.06
N SER A 138 -13.11 16.08 -1.48
CA SER A 138 -13.33 14.67 -1.80
C SER A 138 -12.40 13.80 -0.97
N SER A 139 -12.96 12.72 -0.41
CA SER A 139 -12.27 11.77 0.46
C SER A 139 -11.32 12.48 1.43
N GLY A 140 -11.83 13.43 2.24
CA GLY A 140 -11.08 14.17 3.27
C GLY A 140 -9.89 15.02 2.78
N ASN A 141 -9.72 15.21 1.48
CA ASN A 141 -8.79 16.15 0.88
C ASN A 141 -9.53 17.36 0.34
N SER A 142 -8.87 18.51 0.35
CA SER A 142 -9.37 19.73 -0.29
C SER A 142 -8.64 19.93 -1.61
N PHE A 143 -9.42 20.05 -2.68
CA PHE A 143 -8.95 20.33 -4.03
C PHE A 143 -9.41 21.74 -4.41
N SER A 144 -8.48 22.56 -4.86
CA SER A 144 -8.76 23.88 -5.44
C SER A 144 -8.33 23.83 -6.90
N ILE A 145 -9.30 23.83 -7.82
CA ILE A 145 -9.07 23.63 -9.26
C ILE A 145 -9.21 24.96 -9.99
N ASP A 146 -8.18 25.34 -10.76
CA ASP A 146 -8.23 26.50 -11.65
C ASP A 146 -8.23 26.06 -13.12
N PHE A 147 -9.35 26.31 -13.81
CA PHE A 147 -9.52 25.98 -15.22
C PHE A 147 -8.85 26.96 -16.20
N SER A 148 -8.41 28.13 -15.71
CA SER A 148 -7.71 29.16 -16.48
C SER A 148 -6.25 28.77 -16.69
N GLU A 149 -5.58 28.46 -15.60
CA GLU A 149 -4.15 28.08 -15.59
C GLU A 149 -3.94 26.58 -15.76
N HIS A 150 -5.02 25.79 -15.75
CA HIS A 150 -5.00 24.32 -15.77
C HIS A 150 -4.23 23.71 -14.60
N THR A 151 -4.21 24.40 -13.46
CA THR A 151 -3.51 23.99 -12.24
C THR A 151 -4.49 23.57 -11.17
N TYR A 152 -4.01 22.78 -10.22
CA TYR A 152 -4.76 22.45 -9.02
C TYR A 152 -3.89 22.56 -7.78
N HIS A 153 -4.54 22.79 -6.64
CA HIS A 153 -3.93 22.69 -5.33
C HIS A 153 -4.59 21.57 -4.53
N VAL A 154 -3.77 20.80 -3.83
CA VAL A 154 -4.22 19.73 -2.92
C VAL A 154 -3.80 20.12 -1.51
N ASN A 155 -4.76 20.27 -0.61
CA ASN A 155 -4.51 20.60 0.81
C ASN A 155 -3.60 21.83 0.99
N GLY A 156 -3.83 22.85 0.15
CA GLY A 156 -3.08 24.11 0.15
C GLY A 156 -1.71 24.05 -0.55
N LEU A 157 -1.28 22.90 -1.07
CA LEU A 157 -0.04 22.77 -1.84
C LEU A 157 -0.30 22.88 -3.34
N ALA A 158 0.56 23.60 -4.05
CA ALA A 158 0.53 23.66 -5.52
C ALA A 158 0.87 22.28 -6.13
N GLU A 159 0.26 21.97 -7.27
CA GLU A 159 0.47 20.75 -8.06
C GLU A 159 1.94 20.31 -8.12
N ASP A 160 2.83 21.17 -8.62
CA ASP A 160 4.25 20.82 -8.81
C ASP A 160 4.94 20.42 -7.50
N THR A 161 4.63 21.12 -6.42
CA THR A 161 5.22 20.84 -5.10
C THR A 161 4.67 19.53 -4.54
N PHE A 162 3.36 19.31 -4.67
CA PHE A 162 2.70 18.08 -4.24
C PHE A 162 3.24 16.86 -5.00
N VAL A 163 3.33 16.94 -6.33
CA VAL A 163 3.85 15.86 -7.17
C VAL A 163 5.31 15.57 -6.83
N LEU A 164 6.15 16.60 -6.68
CA LEU A 164 7.56 16.43 -6.34
C LEU A 164 7.74 15.74 -4.97
N LEU A 165 7.05 16.22 -3.93
CA LEU A 165 7.16 15.66 -2.58
C LEU A 165 6.68 14.20 -2.54
N THR A 166 5.55 13.92 -3.19
CA THR A 166 4.99 12.56 -3.25
C THR A 166 5.87 11.62 -4.08
N TYR A 167 6.50 12.11 -5.16
CA TYR A 167 7.46 11.34 -5.92
C TYR A 167 8.70 10.98 -5.09
N VAL A 168 9.25 11.94 -4.34
CA VAL A 168 10.38 11.68 -3.42
C VAL A 168 9.97 10.70 -2.33
N HIS A 169 8.75 10.82 -1.78
CA HIS A 169 8.19 9.86 -0.83
C HIS A 169 8.14 8.44 -1.42
N LEU A 170 7.52 8.27 -2.60
CA LEU A 170 7.38 6.99 -3.28
C LEU A 170 8.75 6.34 -3.53
N VAL A 171 9.68 7.06 -4.14
CA VAL A 171 11.01 6.53 -4.49
C VAL A 171 11.80 6.18 -3.23
N SER A 172 11.78 7.03 -2.21
CA SER A 172 12.54 6.79 -0.98
C SER A 172 11.98 5.62 -0.16
N MET A 173 10.66 5.52 -0.03
CA MET A 173 10.01 4.40 0.66
C MET A 173 10.19 3.07 -0.08
N THR A 174 10.10 3.08 -1.41
CA THR A 174 10.37 1.88 -2.23
C THR A 174 11.84 1.45 -2.08
N ALA A 175 12.78 2.39 -2.16
CA ALA A 175 14.20 2.11 -1.99
C ALA A 175 14.51 1.58 -0.57
N ALA A 176 13.89 2.11 0.46
CA ALA A 176 14.05 1.64 1.83
C ALA A 176 13.45 0.24 2.03
N PHE A 177 12.14 0.07 1.82
CA PHE A 177 11.41 -1.12 2.25
C PHE A 177 11.40 -2.27 1.24
N PHE A 178 11.62 -1.99 -0.04
CA PHE A 178 11.56 -3.01 -1.09
C PHE A 178 12.88 -3.29 -1.79
N LEU A 179 13.92 -2.48 -1.56
CA LEU A 179 15.27 -2.75 -2.03
C LEU A 179 16.24 -2.96 -0.86
N ALA A 180 16.51 -1.92 -0.07
CA ALA A 180 17.50 -1.98 0.99
C ALA A 180 17.13 -3.01 2.07
N TYR A 181 15.89 -2.99 2.54
CA TYR A 181 15.44 -3.87 3.61
C TYR A 181 15.46 -5.37 3.23
N PRO A 182 14.91 -5.80 2.08
CA PRO A 182 15.06 -7.18 1.61
C PRO A 182 16.51 -7.62 1.48
N ILE A 183 17.39 -6.75 0.95
CA ILE A 183 18.84 -7.04 0.84
C ILE A 183 19.46 -7.25 2.22
N ILE A 184 19.14 -6.39 3.21
CA ILE A 184 19.62 -6.53 4.59
C ILE A 184 19.22 -7.90 5.16
N LEU A 185 17.99 -8.33 4.92
CA LEU A 185 17.46 -9.61 5.40
C LEU A 185 18.14 -10.80 4.72
N VAL A 186 18.44 -10.72 3.43
CA VAL A 186 19.24 -11.74 2.73
C VAL A 186 20.67 -11.79 3.28
N LEU A 187 21.31 -10.64 3.49
CA LEU A 187 22.65 -10.58 4.08
C LEU A 187 22.68 -11.15 5.51
N ALA A 188 21.63 -10.92 6.30
CA ALA A 188 21.51 -11.45 7.67
C ALA A 188 21.24 -12.96 7.72
N SER A 189 20.48 -13.48 6.76
CA SER A 189 20.09 -14.89 6.69
C SER A 189 21.17 -15.79 6.08
N THR A 190 21.96 -15.27 5.14
CA THR A 190 22.97 -16.03 4.39
C THR A 190 23.97 -16.78 5.30
N PRO A 191 24.62 -16.14 6.30
CA PRO A 191 25.55 -16.84 7.18
C PRO A 191 24.88 -17.97 7.99
N ASN A 192 23.64 -17.77 8.42
CA ASN A 192 22.87 -18.76 9.17
C ASN A 192 22.51 -19.96 8.28
N LEU A 193 22.10 -19.71 7.04
CA LEU A 193 21.83 -20.76 6.05
C LEU A 193 23.09 -21.58 5.72
N CYS A 194 24.23 -20.91 5.52
CA CYS A 194 25.50 -21.58 5.27
C CYS A 194 25.91 -22.53 6.41
N ILE A 195 25.70 -22.11 7.67
CA ILE A 195 25.94 -22.97 8.84
C ILE A 195 24.99 -24.17 8.85
N MET A 196 23.72 -23.99 8.50
CA MET A 196 22.72 -25.07 8.47
C MET A 196 22.94 -26.09 7.34
N ILE A 197 23.70 -25.74 6.29
CA ILE A 197 24.06 -26.62 5.16
C ILE A 197 25.47 -27.23 5.36
N ASP A 198 26.03 -27.15 6.57
CA ASP A 198 27.38 -27.62 6.91
C ASP A 198 28.50 -27.02 6.04
N ARG A 199 28.27 -25.83 5.48
CA ARG A 199 29.27 -25.06 4.73
C ARG A 199 29.44 -23.67 5.33
N PRO A 200 30.01 -23.56 6.55
CA PRO A 200 30.18 -22.28 7.20
C PRO A 200 31.05 -21.35 6.35
N LEU A 201 30.63 -20.09 6.28
CA LEU A 201 31.43 -19.04 5.65
C LEU A 201 32.71 -18.81 6.46
N GLY A 202 33.84 -18.63 5.78
CA GLY A 202 35.08 -18.22 6.44
C GLY A 202 34.91 -16.88 7.17
N GLU A 203 35.71 -16.65 8.21
CA GLU A 203 35.61 -15.46 9.05
C GLU A 203 35.71 -14.16 8.25
N ALA A 204 36.60 -14.13 7.24
CA ALA A 204 36.78 -12.99 6.35
C ALA A 204 35.55 -12.68 5.49
N SER A 205 34.80 -13.68 5.01
CA SER A 205 33.58 -13.44 4.23
C SER A 205 32.43 -13.04 5.15
N ARG A 206 32.29 -13.68 6.32
CA ARG A 206 31.30 -13.29 7.33
C ARG A 206 31.45 -11.82 7.76
N ALA A 207 32.66 -11.37 8.05
CA ALA A 207 32.93 -9.98 8.40
C ALA A 207 32.54 -9.00 7.29
N LYS A 208 32.71 -9.39 6.01
CA LYS A 208 32.24 -8.60 4.86
C LYS A 208 30.72 -8.49 4.85
N PHE A 209 29.99 -9.60 5.01
CA PHE A 209 28.53 -9.60 5.07
C PHE A 209 28.00 -8.70 6.19
N GLU A 210 28.56 -8.80 7.40
CA GLU A 210 28.17 -7.96 8.54
C GLU A 210 28.45 -6.47 8.31
N ARG A 211 29.56 -6.13 7.63
CA ARG A 211 29.89 -4.75 7.25
C ARG A 211 28.89 -4.20 6.22
N TRP A 212 28.59 -4.97 5.17
CA TRP A 212 27.59 -4.58 4.17
C TRP A 212 26.20 -4.42 4.79
N GLN A 213 25.78 -5.36 5.62
CA GLN A 213 24.51 -5.27 6.35
C GLN A 213 24.43 -3.98 7.17
N THR A 214 25.52 -3.59 7.85
CA THR A 214 25.56 -2.33 8.59
C THR A 214 25.38 -1.14 7.66
N ILE A 215 26.13 -1.09 6.55
CA ILE A 215 26.09 0.02 5.60
C ILE A 215 24.66 0.17 5.05
N PHE A 216 24.05 -0.93 4.59
CA PHE A 216 22.67 -0.91 4.12
C PHE A 216 21.71 -0.47 5.22
N GLN A 217 21.88 -0.91 6.47
CA GLN A 217 20.99 -0.51 7.57
C GLN A 217 21.11 0.98 7.92
N THR A 218 22.33 1.50 8.09
CA THR A 218 22.54 2.84 8.68
C THR A 218 22.70 3.94 7.65
N VAL A 219 23.25 3.63 6.47
CA VAL A 219 23.56 4.62 5.42
C VAL A 219 22.47 4.66 4.35
N VAL A 220 21.77 3.54 4.12
CA VAL A 220 20.72 3.45 3.09
C VAL A 220 19.34 3.42 3.74
N PHE A 221 18.98 2.34 4.43
CA PHE A 221 17.64 2.13 4.95
C PHE A 221 17.15 3.26 5.87
N ALA A 222 17.92 3.59 6.91
CA ALA A 222 17.49 4.59 7.88
C ALA A 222 17.31 6.01 7.26
N PRO A 223 18.26 6.56 6.47
CA PRO A 223 18.06 7.86 5.83
C PRO A 223 16.89 7.88 4.85
N PHE A 224 16.74 6.86 4.00
CA PHE A 224 15.64 6.80 3.03
C PHE A 224 14.28 6.68 3.72
N MET A 225 14.18 5.89 4.80
CA MET A 225 12.96 5.81 5.63
C MET A 225 12.60 7.18 6.23
N VAL A 226 13.58 7.92 6.76
CA VAL A 226 13.34 9.24 7.36
C VAL A 226 12.94 10.26 6.30
N VAL A 227 13.66 10.31 5.17
CA VAL A 227 13.34 11.22 4.06
C VAL A 227 11.92 10.95 3.57
N GLY A 228 11.57 9.70 3.31
CA GLY A 228 10.23 9.36 2.85
C GLY A 228 9.15 9.72 3.86
N LEU A 229 9.39 9.51 5.17
CA LEU A 229 8.41 9.88 6.20
C LEU A 229 8.17 11.39 6.19
N VAL A 230 9.25 12.16 6.19
CA VAL A 230 9.18 13.63 6.21
C VAL A 230 8.50 14.15 4.96
N THR A 231 8.86 13.66 3.77
CA THR A 231 8.22 14.13 2.53
C THR A 231 6.76 13.70 2.45
N GLY A 232 6.38 12.53 2.96
CA GLY A 232 4.97 12.10 3.03
C GLY A 232 4.13 12.95 3.97
N ILE A 233 4.67 13.32 5.14
CA ILE A 233 4.02 14.24 6.09
C ILE A 233 3.83 15.62 5.45
N VAL A 234 4.89 16.17 4.85
CA VAL A 234 4.83 17.50 4.23
C VAL A 234 3.90 17.51 3.01
N ALA A 235 3.89 16.44 2.20
CA ALA A 235 3.01 16.31 1.04
C ALA A 235 1.52 16.35 1.41
N MET A 236 1.14 15.99 2.64
CA MET A 236 -0.27 16.07 3.05
C MET A 236 -0.77 17.51 3.28
N GLY A 237 0.13 18.49 3.39
CA GLY A 237 -0.23 19.90 3.54
C GLY A 237 -1.11 20.15 4.79
N THR A 238 -2.25 20.81 4.59
CA THR A 238 -3.17 21.17 5.67
C THR A 238 -4.17 20.07 6.06
N SER A 239 -4.13 18.90 5.43
CA SER A 239 -5.05 17.80 5.75
C SER A 239 -4.63 17.02 7.00
N GLU A 240 -5.60 16.42 7.66
CA GLU A 240 -5.36 15.54 8.81
C GLU A 240 -4.50 14.34 8.40
N HIS A 241 -3.51 14.04 9.23
CA HIS A 241 -2.57 12.94 8.99
C HIS A 241 -3.15 11.60 9.49
N ALA A 242 -2.69 10.49 8.93
CA ALA A 242 -3.09 9.12 9.32
C ALA A 242 -4.60 8.82 9.14
N ARG A 243 -5.24 9.50 8.19
CA ARG A 243 -6.65 9.30 7.82
C ARG A 243 -6.86 8.16 6.84
N THR A 244 -5.94 7.98 5.89
CA THR A 244 -6.02 6.96 4.84
C THR A 244 -5.51 5.61 5.35
N GLN A 245 -5.95 4.52 4.71
CA GLN A 245 -5.44 3.18 5.01
C GLN A 245 -3.93 3.14 4.83
N HIS A 246 -3.43 3.70 3.71
CA HIS A 246 -2.02 3.87 3.44
C HIS A 246 -1.28 4.59 4.56
N GLY A 247 -1.81 5.72 5.04
CA GLY A 247 -1.21 6.48 6.12
C GLY A 247 -1.08 5.68 7.41
N ILE A 248 -2.15 4.99 7.84
CA ILE A 248 -2.16 4.18 9.06
C ILE A 248 -1.17 3.02 8.96
N ILE A 249 -1.25 2.25 7.87
CA ILE A 249 -0.39 1.09 7.60
C ILE A 249 1.07 1.54 7.49
N GLY A 250 1.32 2.65 6.81
CA GLY A 250 2.64 3.27 6.65
C GLY A 250 3.25 3.66 8.00
N TYR A 251 2.51 4.36 8.88
CA TYR A 251 3.01 4.72 10.20
C TYR A 251 3.32 3.50 11.08
N ILE A 252 2.49 2.46 11.05
CA ILE A 252 2.76 1.21 11.77
C ILE A 252 4.06 0.57 11.25
N THR A 253 4.23 0.52 9.93
CA THR A 253 5.42 -0.06 9.28
C THR A 253 6.68 0.70 9.67
N ILE A 254 6.63 2.03 9.66
CA ILE A 254 7.75 2.89 10.05
C ILE A 254 8.04 2.77 11.55
N ALA A 255 7.03 2.66 12.40
CA ALA A 255 7.21 2.45 13.83
C ALA A 255 7.94 1.13 14.12
N LEU A 256 7.54 0.04 13.43
CA LEU A 256 8.23 -1.24 13.52
C LEU A 256 9.68 -1.14 13.01
N ALA A 257 9.91 -0.45 11.89
CA ALA A 257 11.25 -0.23 11.34
C ALA A 257 12.16 0.60 12.27
N ALA A 258 11.59 1.64 12.89
CA ALA A 258 12.26 2.47 13.89
C ALA A 258 12.67 1.67 15.13
N VAL A 259 11.95 0.60 15.49
CA VAL A 259 12.33 -0.34 16.55
C VAL A 259 13.37 -1.36 16.05
N ALA A 260 13.30 -1.79 14.79
CA ALA A 260 14.23 -2.76 14.22
C ALA A 260 15.68 -2.23 14.15
N ILE A 261 15.87 -0.95 13.79
CA ILE A 261 17.21 -0.31 13.71
C ILE A 261 17.98 -0.40 15.05
N PRO A 262 17.47 0.09 16.20
CA PRO A 262 18.17 -0.01 17.47
C PRO A 262 18.29 -1.46 17.95
N LEU A 263 17.33 -2.33 17.64
CA LEU A 263 17.41 -3.76 17.96
C LEU A 263 18.62 -4.40 17.26
N TYR A 264 18.82 -4.10 15.97
CA TYR A 264 19.99 -4.53 15.19
C TYR A 264 21.29 -4.01 15.79
N LEU A 265 21.38 -2.70 16.10
CA LEU A 265 22.58 -2.10 16.68
C LEU A 265 22.90 -2.70 18.06
N TYR A 266 21.87 -2.97 18.86
CA TYR A 266 22.00 -3.58 20.18
C TYR A 266 22.50 -5.02 20.08
N GLN A 267 21.90 -5.84 19.20
CA GLN A 267 22.37 -7.20 18.92
C GLN A 267 23.82 -7.21 18.44
N ARG A 268 24.18 -6.31 17.52
CA ARG A 268 25.55 -6.21 17.02
C ARG A 268 26.54 -5.88 18.13
N ARG A 269 26.21 -4.92 19.00
CA ARG A 269 27.04 -4.53 20.14
C ARG A 269 27.24 -5.69 21.13
N LEU A 270 26.19 -6.50 21.36
CA LEU A 270 26.26 -7.70 22.19
C LEU A 270 27.13 -8.79 21.55
N SER A 271 26.99 -9.02 20.25
CA SER A 271 27.80 -10.00 19.51
C SER A 271 29.29 -9.66 19.52
N SER A 272 29.66 -8.38 19.58
CA SER A 272 31.05 -7.95 19.77
C SER A 272 31.60 -8.16 21.19
N ARG A 273 30.76 -8.53 22.17
CA ARG A 273 31.13 -8.72 23.58
C ARG A 273 30.70 -10.11 24.08
N PRO A 274 31.47 -11.18 23.80
CA PRO A 274 31.06 -12.55 24.05
C PRO A 274 30.82 -12.87 25.54
N GLU A 275 31.56 -12.24 26.45
CA GLU A 275 31.41 -12.42 27.90
C GLU A 275 30.01 -11.99 28.39
N LEU A 276 29.48 -10.89 27.85
CA LEU A 276 28.16 -10.37 28.20
C LEU A 276 27.05 -11.17 27.52
N ALA A 277 27.29 -11.62 26.29
CA ALA A 277 26.37 -12.43 25.51
C ALA A 277 26.07 -13.78 26.19
N PHE A 278 27.07 -14.39 26.84
CA PHE A 278 26.89 -15.64 27.58
C PHE A 278 25.96 -15.46 28.79
N TYR A 279 26.16 -14.41 29.58
CA TYR A 279 25.29 -14.09 30.73
C TYR A 279 23.84 -13.77 30.29
N MET A 280 23.68 -13.12 29.13
CA MET A 280 22.38 -12.70 28.61
C MET A 280 21.79 -13.65 27.55
N TYR A 281 22.30 -14.88 27.42
CA TYR A 281 21.92 -15.82 26.37
C TYR A 281 20.40 -16.01 26.21
N ARG A 282 19.66 -16.13 27.34
CA ARG A 282 18.19 -16.25 27.32
C ARG A 282 17.50 -15.00 26.74
N ARG A 283 18.01 -13.80 27.05
CA ARG A 283 17.49 -12.53 26.52
C ARG A 283 17.85 -12.39 25.04
N LEU A 284 19.07 -12.75 24.64
CA LEU A 284 19.51 -12.71 23.25
C LEU A 284 18.65 -13.61 22.36
N LYS A 285 18.30 -14.82 22.84
CA LYS A 285 17.40 -15.73 22.12
C LYS A 285 16.00 -15.13 21.93
N MET A 286 15.46 -14.45 22.94
CA MET A 286 14.17 -13.75 22.82
C MET A 286 14.25 -12.57 21.87
N ILE A 287 15.32 -11.79 21.95
CA ILE A 287 15.59 -10.63 21.08
C ILE A 287 15.69 -11.08 19.61
N ASN A 288 16.42 -12.15 19.32
CA ASN A 288 16.53 -12.66 17.94
C ASN A 288 15.19 -13.20 17.42
N GLY A 289 14.37 -13.81 18.29
CA GLY A 289 13.03 -14.25 17.92
C GLY A 289 12.08 -13.07 17.64
N LEU A 290 12.14 -12.03 18.47
CA LEU A 290 11.38 -10.79 18.30
C LEU A 290 11.79 -10.08 17.01
N ASP A 291 13.09 -9.94 16.77
CA ASP A 291 13.67 -9.32 15.58
C ASP A 291 13.19 -10.02 14.30
N PHE A 292 13.25 -11.35 14.26
CA PHE A 292 12.71 -12.14 13.16
C PHE A 292 11.22 -11.87 12.92
N MET A 293 10.40 -11.85 13.99
CA MET A 293 8.96 -11.57 13.88
C MET A 293 8.68 -10.15 13.38
N ILE A 294 9.41 -9.15 13.89
CA ILE A 294 9.28 -7.76 13.45
C ILE A 294 9.66 -7.64 11.97
N CYS A 295 10.74 -8.29 11.55
CA CYS A 295 11.17 -8.23 10.15
C CYS A 295 10.16 -8.85 9.18
N GLN A 296 9.55 -9.98 9.56
CA GLN A 296 8.48 -10.59 8.77
C GLN A 296 7.23 -9.71 8.72
N ALA A 297 6.85 -9.10 9.85
CA ALA A 297 5.72 -8.18 9.89
C ALA A 297 5.96 -6.96 8.98
N ILE A 298 7.16 -6.38 9.02
CA ILE A 298 7.51 -5.24 8.14
C ILE A 298 7.37 -5.62 6.66
N LEU A 299 7.96 -6.74 6.23
CA LEU A 299 7.89 -7.18 4.82
C LEU A 299 6.45 -7.45 4.35
N LEU A 300 5.63 -8.03 5.22
CA LEU A 300 4.23 -8.35 4.90
C LEU A 300 3.40 -7.08 4.81
N ILE A 301 3.48 -6.22 5.83
CA ILE A 301 2.66 -4.99 5.91
C ILE A 301 3.09 -4.01 4.82
N SER A 302 4.40 -3.88 4.54
CA SER A 302 4.88 -3.01 3.46
C SER A 302 4.33 -3.44 2.10
N GLY A 303 4.15 -4.75 1.88
CA GLY A 303 3.58 -5.30 0.65
C GLY A 303 2.17 -4.80 0.32
N PHE A 304 1.38 -4.42 1.33
CA PHE A 304 0.08 -3.79 1.14
C PHE A 304 0.18 -2.26 1.03
N ALA A 305 1.13 -1.64 1.73
CA ALA A 305 1.29 -0.19 1.75
C ALA A 305 1.70 0.39 0.38
N LEU A 306 2.51 -0.33 -0.41
CA LEU A 306 3.01 0.18 -1.68
C LEU A 306 1.94 0.29 -2.77
N PRO A 307 1.14 -0.76 -3.07
CA PRO A 307 0.02 -0.62 -4.02
C PRO A 307 -0.97 0.45 -3.60
N ASP A 308 -1.40 0.43 -2.32
CA ASP A 308 -2.35 1.40 -1.76
C ASP A 308 -1.84 2.85 -1.90
N GLY A 309 -0.54 3.07 -1.70
CA GLY A 309 0.08 4.39 -1.90
C GLY A 309 0.18 4.83 -3.37
N ILE A 310 0.30 3.90 -4.31
CA ILE A 310 0.29 4.20 -5.75
C ILE A 310 -1.13 4.60 -6.18
N ASP A 311 -2.14 3.91 -5.68
CA ASP A 311 -3.55 4.22 -5.96
C ASP A 311 -3.92 5.58 -5.38
N ASP A 312 -3.56 5.86 -4.12
CA ASP A 312 -3.72 7.18 -3.48
C ASP A 312 -3.04 8.30 -4.31
N PHE A 313 -1.82 8.05 -4.82
CA PHE A 313 -1.10 9.01 -5.66
C PHE A 313 -1.81 9.27 -6.99
N GLY A 314 -2.37 8.23 -7.62
CA GLY A 314 -3.16 8.35 -8.85
C GLY A 314 -4.39 9.24 -8.67
N ILE A 315 -5.11 9.05 -7.57
CA ILE A 315 -6.31 9.81 -7.23
C ILE A 315 -5.96 11.27 -6.92
N MET A 316 -4.99 11.50 -6.04
CA MET A 316 -4.64 12.85 -5.59
C MET A 316 -3.99 13.71 -6.69
N THR A 317 -3.42 13.10 -7.73
CA THR A 317 -2.84 13.81 -8.89
C THR A 317 -3.79 13.92 -10.08
N LEU A 318 -5.07 13.60 -9.94
CA LEU A 318 -6.04 13.63 -11.03
C LEU A 318 -5.56 12.81 -12.25
N CYS A 319 -5.04 11.60 -11.98
CA CYS A 319 -4.43 10.70 -12.96
C CYS A 319 -3.15 11.21 -13.65
N GLY A 320 -2.49 12.24 -13.10
CA GLY A 320 -1.30 12.87 -13.65
C GLY A 320 -0.02 12.02 -13.64
N THR A 321 -0.04 10.81 -13.07
CA THR A 321 1.16 10.05 -12.69
C THR A 321 1.97 9.42 -13.83
N ASN A 322 1.53 9.43 -15.09
CA ASN A 322 2.24 8.72 -16.17
C ASN A 322 3.11 9.62 -17.06
N THR A 323 3.98 10.44 -16.48
CA THR A 323 5.10 11.00 -17.23
C THR A 323 6.18 9.93 -17.56
N LEU A 324 6.08 8.74 -16.95
CA LEU A 324 6.98 7.61 -17.16
C LEU A 324 6.37 6.56 -18.10
N SER A 325 7.22 5.97 -18.96
CA SER A 325 6.82 4.87 -19.86
C SER A 325 6.28 3.68 -19.06
N SER A 326 5.13 3.14 -19.47
CA SER A 326 4.53 1.95 -18.85
C SER A 326 5.48 0.75 -18.82
N SER A 327 6.34 0.61 -19.84
CA SER A 327 7.36 -0.44 -19.91
C SER A 327 8.46 -0.28 -18.83
N LEU A 328 8.83 0.94 -18.49
CA LEU A 328 9.84 1.22 -17.45
C LEU A 328 9.27 0.94 -16.07
N ILE A 329 8.04 1.41 -15.79
CA ILE A 329 7.36 1.15 -14.52
C ILE A 329 7.20 -0.36 -14.32
N PHE A 330 6.77 -1.08 -15.36
CA PHE A 330 6.65 -2.53 -15.30
C PHE A 330 7.99 -3.22 -15.03
N SER A 331 9.05 -2.83 -15.75
CA SER A 331 10.39 -3.40 -15.54
C SER A 331 10.94 -3.14 -14.13
N LEU A 332 10.80 -1.92 -13.62
CA LEU A 332 11.20 -1.58 -12.25
C LEU A 332 10.39 -2.34 -11.21
N GLY A 333 9.07 -2.45 -11.41
CA GLY A 333 8.19 -3.25 -10.56
C GLY A 333 8.59 -4.72 -10.50
N MET A 334 9.01 -5.30 -11.63
CA MET A 334 9.52 -6.68 -11.68
C MET A 334 10.83 -6.86 -10.90
N ILE A 335 11.77 -5.90 -10.99
CA ILE A 335 13.03 -5.94 -10.22
C ILE A 335 12.72 -5.86 -8.72
N VAL A 336 11.86 -4.91 -8.33
CA VAL A 336 11.44 -4.71 -6.95
C VAL A 336 10.75 -5.97 -6.40
N SER A 337 9.81 -6.54 -7.15
CA SER A 337 9.12 -7.78 -6.81
C SER A 337 10.08 -8.95 -6.68
N PHE A 338 11.05 -9.09 -7.58
CA PHE A 338 12.06 -10.14 -7.50
C PHE A 338 12.86 -10.05 -6.18
N VAL A 339 13.39 -8.86 -5.86
CA VAL A 339 14.19 -8.64 -4.64
C VAL A 339 13.37 -8.93 -3.38
N TRP A 340 12.12 -8.45 -3.31
CA TRP A 340 11.22 -8.69 -2.20
C TRP A 340 10.89 -10.18 -2.03
N ASN A 341 10.53 -10.87 -3.13
CA ASN A 341 10.24 -12.30 -3.13
C ASN A 341 11.46 -13.15 -2.72
N CYS A 342 12.66 -12.78 -3.19
CA CYS A 342 13.89 -13.45 -2.77
C CYS A 342 14.12 -13.36 -1.26
N ALA A 343 13.88 -12.20 -0.65
CA ALA A 343 14.04 -12.05 0.80
C ALA A 343 13.01 -12.86 1.59
N MET A 344 11.75 -12.82 1.17
CA MET A 344 10.67 -13.63 1.76
C MET A 344 10.97 -15.13 1.68
N ALA A 345 11.41 -15.61 0.52
CA ALA A 345 11.78 -17.00 0.32
C ALA A 345 12.98 -17.40 1.20
N THR A 346 14.04 -16.59 1.23
CA THR A 346 15.26 -16.87 2.00
C THR A 346 14.97 -16.95 3.50
N MET A 347 14.17 -16.01 4.02
CA MET A 347 13.70 -16.01 5.41
C MET A 347 12.85 -17.23 5.75
N THR A 348 11.93 -17.60 4.85
CA THR A 348 11.05 -18.78 5.03
C THR A 348 11.86 -20.06 5.05
N VAL A 349 12.83 -20.22 4.14
CA VAL A 349 13.75 -21.37 4.11
C VAL A 349 14.57 -21.42 5.40
N GLN A 350 15.11 -20.30 5.87
CA GLN A 350 15.86 -20.25 7.13
C GLN A 350 14.99 -20.71 8.31
N TRP A 351 13.74 -20.26 8.37
CA TRP A 351 12.79 -20.64 9.41
C TRP A 351 12.46 -22.13 9.37
N LEU A 352 12.16 -22.69 8.19
CA LEU A 352 11.86 -24.11 8.00
C LEU A 352 13.05 -25.00 8.39
N LEU A 353 14.26 -24.66 7.94
CA LEU A 353 15.48 -25.38 8.33
C LEU A 353 15.73 -25.27 9.84
N GLY A 354 15.54 -24.09 10.41
CA GLY A 354 15.63 -23.87 11.85
C GLY A 354 14.64 -24.72 12.65
N GLN A 355 13.43 -24.95 12.12
CA GLN A 355 12.46 -25.86 12.73
C GLN A 355 12.87 -27.33 12.60
N ARG A 356 13.38 -27.76 11.43
CA ARG A 356 13.83 -29.14 11.21
C ARG A 356 15.03 -29.51 12.09
N ILE A 357 16.02 -28.63 12.21
CA ILE A 357 17.19 -28.85 13.08
C ILE A 357 16.77 -28.90 14.55
N LYS A 358 15.84 -28.03 14.97
CA LYS A 358 15.24 -28.13 16.30
C LYS A 358 14.36 -29.38 16.44
N GLY A 359 13.91 -29.98 15.34
CA GLY A 359 12.98 -31.10 15.19
C GLY A 359 13.52 -32.49 15.52
N GLY A 360 14.71 -32.59 16.12
CA GLY A 360 15.13 -33.80 16.83
C GLY A 360 14.06 -34.24 17.85
N ASN A 361 13.98 -35.55 18.07
CA ASN A 361 12.92 -36.27 18.77
C ASN A 361 12.48 -35.55 20.06
N PHE A 362 11.21 -35.65 20.49
CA PHE A 362 10.70 -34.96 21.71
C PHE A 362 11.57 -35.23 22.97
N ARG A 363 12.28 -36.36 22.95
CA ARG A 363 13.27 -36.81 23.93
C ARG A 363 14.54 -35.94 24.01
N ASP A 364 14.93 -35.28 22.92
CA ASP A 364 16.09 -34.38 22.82
C ASP A 364 15.74 -32.93 23.21
N ARG A 365 14.43 -32.61 23.26
CA ARG A 365 13.90 -31.30 23.67
C ARG A 365 13.54 -31.21 25.14
N ALA A 366 13.50 -32.34 25.86
CA ALA A 366 13.13 -32.36 27.26
C ALA A 366 14.24 -31.70 28.11
N PRO A 367 13.94 -30.63 28.87
CA PRO A 367 14.92 -30.05 29.78
C PRO A 367 15.41 -31.12 30.78
N PRO A 368 16.65 -31.03 31.30
CA PRO A 368 17.29 -32.11 32.06
C PRO A 368 16.46 -32.63 33.26
N TRP A 369 15.55 -31.81 33.79
CA TRP A 369 14.63 -32.18 34.86
C TRP A 369 13.49 -33.10 34.40
N MET A 370 12.95 -32.94 33.19
CA MET A 370 11.90 -33.81 32.63
C MET A 370 12.45 -35.21 32.33
N LEU A 371 13.69 -35.30 31.86
CA LEU A 371 14.37 -36.58 31.63
C LEU A 371 14.61 -37.35 32.94
N ARG A 372 14.77 -36.65 34.08
CA ARG A 372 14.85 -37.29 35.41
C ARG A 372 13.51 -37.85 35.86
N VAL A 373 12.40 -37.19 35.56
CA VAL A 373 11.04 -37.66 35.90
C VAL A 373 10.68 -38.91 35.11
N LEU A 374 10.92 -38.89 33.79
CA LEU A 374 10.66 -40.04 32.92
C LEU A 374 11.53 -41.26 33.27
N ARG A 375 12.78 -41.04 33.71
CA ARG A 375 13.66 -42.13 34.17
C ARG A 375 13.28 -42.68 35.55
N LYS A 376 12.51 -41.92 36.35
CA LYS A 376 11.99 -42.37 37.66
C LYS A 376 10.71 -43.19 37.52
N GLN A 377 9.96 -43.01 36.44
CA GLN A 377 8.75 -43.80 36.14
C GLN A 377 9.02 -45.13 35.42
N SER A 378 10.25 -45.36 34.93
CA SER A 378 10.62 -46.60 34.23
C SER A 378 11.40 -47.60 35.13
N ARG A 379 11.29 -47.48 36.45
CA ARG A 379 11.83 -48.45 37.41
C ARG A 379 10.73 -48.97 38.31
#